data_AF-A0A374W056-F1
#
_entry.id   AF-A0A374W056-F1
#
_cell.length_a   1.000
_cell.length_b   1.000
_cell.length_c   1.000
_cell.angle_alpha   90.00
_cell.angle_beta   90.00
_cell.angle_gamma   90.00
#
_symmetry.space_group_name_H-M   'P 1'
#
loop_
_entity.id
_entity.type
_entity.pdbx_description
1 polymer ?
#
loop_
_entity_poly.entity_id
_entity_poly.type
_entity_poly.pdbx_seq_one_letter_code
_entity_poly.pdbx_strand_id
1 'polypeptide(L)'
;MQSIRRGERLTILILIVFFLGMGVLVWKVVKESSFYMSHSDDVTLGMVYDRNNQILFDPNASTETYDENYFLDVGNVIGDDSGQMTNTLVSENIEKLQNYSLIFGATPHGKTAIYSTLDHKANQTVYNAFGSKNGTAIAYNYQTGEILVCVSKPSVNILDNYSNISELPDGSLICKAFYETTPGSTQKIATTAAALETFGYDGLMSKTYTCNGIYTTKYNQQIKCHDLNGHGTQNIVQGFENSCNPFFAQLVQDMPLDNIIQTYTRMGIAVNDTKMQKIQFDGLSSFSASTKLTDTSDFDTMWSCMGQSEALASPLQMMLWESAIANASGKVTEPYLIDHTTNVTGSTKYEAKTTYGENNIFSAEVASQIKQIMRQNGQERYSSIGYPVGVKSGTAQVQNGASENSLLVGFNDDPNLPIAFCVVIEDRVSGEISTSDIVSTMLNALNQN
;
A
#
# COMPACT_ATOMS: atom_id res chain seq x y z
N MET A 1 -17.52 45.68 59.00
CA MET A 1 -16.17 45.25 58.53
C MET A 1 -16.10 43.79 58.06
N GLN A 2 -16.61 42.79 58.81
CA GLN A 2 -16.55 41.38 58.38
C GLN A 2 -17.37 41.07 57.12
N SER A 3 -18.55 41.67 56.96
CA SER A 3 -19.37 41.54 55.73
C SER A 3 -18.64 42.09 54.50
N ILE A 4 -18.00 43.26 54.63
CA ILE A 4 -17.21 43.89 53.56
C ILE A 4 -16.02 43.02 53.16
N ARG A 5 -15.26 42.47 54.12
CA ARG A 5 -14.13 41.55 53.86
C ARG A 5 -14.56 40.22 53.22
N ARG A 6 -15.77 39.74 53.50
CA ARG A 6 -16.33 38.55 52.83
C ARG A 6 -16.72 38.86 51.39
N GLY A 7 -17.32 40.02 51.15
CA GLY A 7 -17.60 40.52 49.80
C GLY A 7 -16.33 40.65 48.96
N GLU A 8 -15.28 41.26 49.51
CA GLU A 8 -13.97 41.43 48.84
C GLU A 8 -13.34 40.08 48.44
N ARG A 9 -13.31 39.09 49.35
CA ARG A 9 -12.79 37.75 49.05
C ARG A 9 -13.60 37.02 47.98
N LEU A 10 -14.93 37.19 48.01
CA LEU A 10 -15.81 36.61 47.00
C LEU A 10 -15.57 37.24 45.63
N THR A 11 -15.43 38.57 45.56
CA THR A 11 -15.11 39.28 44.31
C THR A 11 -13.74 38.86 43.76
N ILE A 12 -12.72 38.75 44.61
CA ILE A 12 -11.39 38.26 44.21
C ILE A 12 -11.48 36.83 43.66
N LEU A 13 -12.21 35.94 44.34
CA LEU A 13 -12.40 34.56 43.88
C LEU A 13 -13.10 34.51 42.52
N ILE A 14 -14.16 35.31 42.32
CA ILE A 14 -14.88 35.40 41.03
C ILE A 14 -13.94 35.90 39.94
N LEU A 15 -13.12 36.92 40.20
CA LEU A 15 -12.13 37.42 39.24
C LEU A 15 -11.09 36.37 38.89
N ILE A 16 -10.55 35.64 39.87
CA ILE A 16 -9.59 34.55 39.63
C ILE A 16 -10.20 33.47 38.75
N VAL A 17 -11.43 33.02 39.05
CA VAL A 17 -12.14 32.01 38.26
C VAL A 17 -12.41 32.53 36.85
N PHE A 18 -12.79 33.80 36.70
CA PHE A 18 -13.02 34.41 35.40
C PHE A 18 -11.74 34.46 34.54
N PHE A 19 -10.61 34.93 35.10
CA PHE A 19 -9.34 34.99 34.39
C PHE A 19 -8.79 33.59 34.07
N LEU A 20 -8.94 32.62 34.97
CA LEU A 20 -8.60 31.22 34.68
C LEU A 20 -9.48 30.65 33.56
N GLY A 21 -10.80 30.89 33.60
CA GLY A 21 -11.72 30.47 32.56
C GLY A 21 -11.40 31.11 31.21
N MET A 22 -11.07 32.40 31.20
CA MET A 22 -10.63 33.11 29.99
C MET A 22 -9.30 32.56 29.48
N GLY A 23 -8.34 32.25 30.36
CA GLY A 23 -7.09 31.60 29.99
C GLY A 23 -7.30 30.23 29.35
N VAL A 24 -8.20 29.40 29.92
CA VAL A 24 -8.57 28.10 29.34
C VAL A 24 -9.27 28.27 28.00
N LEU A 25 -10.18 29.24 27.87
CA LEU A 25 -10.87 29.53 26.61
C LEU A 25 -9.87 29.96 25.53
N VAL A 26 -8.99 30.91 25.82
CA VAL A 26 -7.94 31.36 24.88
C VAL A 26 -7.04 30.19 24.50
N TRP A 27 -6.58 29.40 25.47
CA TRP A 27 -5.76 28.22 25.20
C TRP A 27 -6.48 27.22 24.29
N LYS A 28 -7.77 26.98 24.52
CA LYS A 28 -8.58 26.07 23.71
C LYS A 28 -8.77 26.60 22.29
N VAL A 29 -9.16 27.88 22.13
CA VAL A 29 -9.30 28.53 20.82
C VAL A 29 -7.99 28.53 20.06
N VAL A 30 -6.87 28.79 20.73
CA VAL A 30 -5.53 28.76 20.15
C VAL A 30 -5.18 27.35 19.67
N LYS A 31 -5.41 26.33 20.50
CA LYS A 31 -5.10 24.93 20.20
C LYS A 31 -5.98 24.38 19.07
N GLU A 32 -7.23 24.79 18.99
CA GLU A 32 -8.23 24.30 18.02
C GLU A 32 -8.41 25.25 16.82
N SER A 33 -7.62 26.32 16.73
CA SER A 33 -7.76 27.35 15.69
C SER A 33 -7.64 26.80 14.26
N SER A 34 -6.71 25.88 14.01
CA SER A 34 -6.57 25.23 12.70
C SER A 34 -7.81 24.42 12.31
N PHE A 35 -8.41 23.73 13.29
CA PHE A 35 -9.65 22.98 13.10
C PHE A 35 -10.84 23.91 12.79
N TYR A 36 -10.95 25.04 13.48
CA TYR A 36 -12.00 26.02 13.17
C TYR A 36 -11.80 26.67 11.79
N MET A 37 -10.55 26.90 11.39
CA MET A 37 -10.23 27.46 10.08
C MET A 37 -10.47 26.47 8.93
N SER A 38 -10.24 25.16 9.10
CA SER A 38 -10.54 24.16 8.04
C SER A 38 -12.02 24.09 7.69
N HIS A 39 -12.88 24.53 8.60
CA HIS A 39 -14.33 24.53 8.42
C HIS A 39 -14.89 25.93 8.13
N SER A 40 -14.03 26.88 7.75
CA SER A 40 -14.45 28.22 7.33
C SER A 40 -14.56 28.29 5.81
N ASP A 41 -15.42 29.18 5.30
CA ASP A 41 -15.62 29.34 3.84
C ASP A 41 -14.45 30.07 3.14
N ASP A 42 -13.42 30.51 3.88
CA ASP A 42 -12.34 31.39 3.39
C ASP A 42 -10.95 30.81 3.74
N VAL A 43 -10.72 29.55 3.34
CA VAL A 43 -9.46 28.83 3.61
C VAL A 43 -8.44 29.14 2.51
N THR A 44 -7.34 29.79 2.86
CA THR A 44 -6.16 29.83 2.00
C THR A 44 -5.33 28.57 2.23
N LEU A 45 -5.27 27.69 1.25
CA LEU A 45 -4.42 26.49 1.29
C LEU A 45 -3.06 26.72 0.63
N GLY A 46 -2.11 25.90 1.05
CA GLY A 46 -0.78 25.74 0.48
C GLY A 46 -0.76 24.65 -0.60
N MET A 47 0.44 24.34 -1.08
CA MET A 47 0.64 23.38 -2.18
C MET A 47 1.16 22.03 -1.67
N VAL A 48 0.99 21.00 -2.50
CA VAL A 48 1.72 19.73 -2.35
C VAL A 48 2.75 19.65 -3.46
N TYR A 49 3.97 19.27 -3.11
CA TYR A 49 5.06 19.04 -4.05
C TYR A 49 5.51 17.58 -4.04
N ASP A 50 6.07 17.11 -5.14
CA ASP A 50 6.80 15.85 -5.24
C ASP A 50 8.24 16.03 -4.72
N ARG A 51 9.02 14.95 -4.71
CA ARG A 51 10.42 14.95 -4.24
C ARG A 51 11.36 15.84 -5.06
N ASN A 52 10.97 16.18 -6.28
CA ASN A 52 11.71 16.99 -7.24
C ASN A 52 11.18 18.44 -7.33
N ASN A 53 10.29 18.83 -6.39
CA ASN A 53 9.60 20.13 -6.35
C ASN A 53 8.62 20.38 -7.51
N GLN A 54 8.15 19.34 -8.18
CA GLN A 54 6.99 19.41 -9.08
C GLN A 54 5.72 19.52 -8.26
N ILE A 55 4.74 20.30 -8.74
CA ILE A 55 3.48 20.49 -8.03
C ILE A 55 2.62 19.23 -8.23
N LEU A 56 2.05 18.73 -7.14
CA LEU A 56 1.12 17.60 -7.10
C LEU A 56 -0.30 18.02 -6.71
N PHE A 57 -0.45 19.16 -6.05
CA PHE A 57 -1.72 19.80 -5.75
C PHE A 57 -1.52 21.31 -5.64
N ASP A 58 -2.42 22.05 -6.28
CA ASP A 58 -2.53 23.50 -6.18
C ASP A 58 -4.02 23.86 -6.00
N PRO A 59 -4.40 24.53 -4.90
CA PRO A 59 -5.80 24.87 -4.62
C PRO A 59 -6.38 25.87 -5.63
N ASN A 60 -5.55 26.54 -6.43
CA ASN A 60 -5.98 27.45 -7.49
C ASN A 60 -5.74 26.88 -8.89
N ALA A 61 -5.53 25.57 -9.00
CA ALA A 61 -5.26 24.92 -10.27
C ALA A 61 -6.44 25.10 -11.25
N SER A 62 -6.11 25.32 -12.52
CA SER A 62 -7.07 25.44 -13.60
C SER A 62 -6.46 24.96 -14.91
N THR A 63 -7.28 24.74 -15.93
CA THR A 63 -6.81 24.41 -17.28
C THR A 63 -6.11 25.58 -17.99
N GLU A 64 -6.13 26.79 -17.41
CA GLU A 64 -5.32 27.92 -17.88
C GLU A 64 -3.87 27.85 -17.36
N THR A 65 -3.65 27.19 -16.22
CA THR A 65 -2.35 27.11 -15.54
C THR A 65 -1.65 25.77 -15.71
N TYR A 66 -2.40 24.68 -15.86
CA TYR A 66 -1.87 23.32 -16.02
C TYR A 66 -2.47 22.65 -17.25
N ASP A 67 -1.69 21.74 -17.86
CA ASP A 67 -2.20 20.87 -18.90
C ASP A 67 -3.38 20.03 -18.37
N GLU A 68 -4.37 19.78 -19.23
CA GLU A 68 -5.64 19.13 -18.86
C GLU A 68 -5.45 17.83 -18.07
N ASN A 69 -4.42 17.03 -18.36
CA ASN A 69 -4.18 15.75 -17.68
C ASN A 69 -3.04 15.78 -16.65
N TYR A 70 -2.58 16.97 -16.23
CA TYR A 70 -1.38 17.10 -15.40
C TYR A 70 -1.49 16.38 -14.05
N PHE A 71 -2.67 16.40 -13.41
CA PHE A 71 -2.91 15.76 -12.11
C PHE A 71 -3.59 14.39 -12.20
N LEU A 72 -3.92 13.92 -13.41
CA LEU A 72 -4.71 12.71 -13.61
C LEU A 72 -4.00 11.46 -13.08
N ASP A 73 -2.66 11.43 -13.07
CA ASP A 73 -1.91 10.26 -12.61
C ASP A 73 -1.80 10.15 -11.08
N VAL A 74 -2.02 11.25 -10.37
CA VAL A 74 -1.88 11.35 -8.91
C VAL A 74 -3.21 11.60 -8.18
N GLY A 75 -4.30 11.88 -8.90
CA GLY A 75 -5.60 12.24 -8.33
C GLY A 75 -6.06 11.30 -7.22
N ASN A 76 -5.90 9.98 -7.37
CA ASN A 76 -6.35 9.01 -6.36
C ASN A 76 -5.53 8.99 -5.06
N VAL A 77 -4.25 9.36 -5.10
CA VAL A 77 -3.37 9.30 -3.93
C VAL A 77 -3.19 10.68 -3.30
N ILE A 78 -3.12 11.73 -4.11
CA ILE A 78 -2.99 13.11 -3.65
C ILE A 78 -4.35 13.69 -3.29
N GLY A 79 -5.35 13.50 -4.15
CA GLY A 79 -6.71 14.01 -3.95
C GLY A 79 -6.82 15.52 -4.11
N ASP A 80 -7.91 16.06 -3.59
CA ASP A 80 -8.22 17.49 -3.58
C ASP A 80 -8.87 17.91 -2.25
N ASP A 81 -9.28 19.17 -2.18
CA ASP A 81 -9.93 19.80 -1.03
C ASP A 81 -11.46 19.88 -1.17
N SER A 82 -12.06 19.23 -2.18
CA SER A 82 -13.51 19.28 -2.43
C SER A 82 -14.35 18.52 -1.39
N GLY A 83 -13.71 17.62 -0.64
CA GLY A 83 -14.37 16.69 0.28
C GLY A 83 -15.06 15.50 -0.38
N GLN A 84 -14.96 15.34 -1.72
CA GLN A 84 -15.52 14.20 -2.44
C GLN A 84 -14.61 12.96 -2.38
N MET A 85 -13.29 13.18 -2.31
CA MET A 85 -12.31 12.12 -2.10
C MET A 85 -11.99 12.00 -0.61
N THR A 86 -11.89 10.75 -0.15
CA THR A 86 -11.50 10.43 1.23
C THR A 86 -10.28 9.52 1.19
N ASN A 87 -9.48 9.49 2.25
CA ASN A 87 -8.27 8.69 2.31
C ASN A 87 -7.23 9.07 1.23
N THR A 88 -7.08 10.38 0.97
CA THR A 88 -6.08 10.97 0.08
C THR A 88 -5.14 11.90 0.87
N LEU A 89 -3.96 12.19 0.32
CA LEU A 89 -2.97 12.98 1.04
C LEU A 89 -3.53 14.36 1.44
N VAL A 90 -4.20 15.06 0.52
CA VAL A 90 -4.81 16.37 0.76
C VAL A 90 -5.97 16.24 1.74
N SER A 91 -6.92 15.32 1.51
CA SER A 91 -8.12 15.19 2.36
C SER A 91 -7.77 14.89 3.82
N GLU A 92 -6.79 14.01 4.07
CA GLU A 92 -6.38 13.60 5.41
C GLU A 92 -5.40 14.58 6.07
N ASN A 93 -4.83 15.53 5.33
CA ASN A 93 -3.81 16.47 5.83
C ASN A 93 -4.11 17.94 5.53
N ILE A 94 -5.37 18.29 5.29
CA ILE A 94 -5.77 19.68 4.98
C ILE A 94 -5.29 20.69 6.04
N GLU A 95 -5.26 20.28 7.32
CA GLU A 95 -4.74 21.11 8.41
C GLU A 95 -3.25 21.46 8.26
N LYS A 96 -2.47 20.57 7.62
CA LYS A 96 -1.05 20.80 7.32
C LYS A 96 -0.86 21.71 6.11
N LEU A 97 -1.89 21.95 5.31
CA LEU A 97 -1.88 22.84 4.14
C LEU A 97 -2.42 24.24 4.44
N GLN A 98 -2.99 24.50 5.61
CA GLN A 98 -3.54 25.82 5.91
C GLN A 98 -2.45 26.90 5.97
N ASN A 99 -2.64 27.97 5.21
CA ASN A 99 -1.86 29.19 5.35
C ASN A 99 -2.36 30.04 6.54
N TYR A 100 -2.45 29.42 7.71
CA TYR A 100 -2.86 30.06 8.95
C TYR A 100 -1.76 29.96 10.01
N SER A 101 -1.56 31.04 10.75
CA SER A 101 -0.82 30.97 12.01
C SER A 101 -1.47 31.83 13.09
N LEU A 102 -1.23 31.49 14.34
CA LEU A 102 -1.74 32.25 15.48
C LEU A 102 -1.24 33.70 15.53
N ILE A 103 -0.06 33.96 14.97
CA ILE A 103 0.59 35.27 15.00
C ILE A 103 0.13 36.13 13.82
N PHE A 104 0.04 35.55 12.63
CA PHE A 104 -0.25 36.28 11.39
C PHE A 104 -1.71 36.14 10.92
N GLY A 105 -2.50 35.26 11.54
CA GLY A 105 -3.83 34.91 11.05
C GLY A 105 -3.78 34.14 9.73
N ALA A 106 -4.88 34.21 8.97
CA ALA A 106 -4.92 33.73 7.59
C ALA A 106 -3.99 34.59 6.72
N THR A 107 -3.09 33.93 5.99
CA THR A 107 -2.04 34.56 5.19
C THR A 107 -2.26 34.20 3.71
N PRO A 108 -2.84 35.09 2.89
CA PRO A 108 -3.19 34.79 1.50
C PRO A 108 -2.02 34.30 0.61
N HIS A 109 -0.78 34.64 0.99
CA HIS A 109 0.45 34.21 0.31
C HIS A 109 1.41 33.48 1.26
N GLY A 110 0.85 32.68 2.18
CA GLY A 110 1.65 31.85 3.06
C GLY A 110 2.39 30.77 2.28
N LYS A 111 3.47 30.28 2.88
CA LYS A 111 4.36 29.27 2.29
C LYS A 111 4.15 27.88 2.90
N THR A 112 2.98 27.62 3.47
CA THR A 112 2.66 26.27 3.97
C THR A 112 2.66 25.31 2.79
N ALA A 113 3.28 24.15 2.97
CA ALA A 113 3.32 23.12 1.94
C ALA A 113 3.58 21.73 2.55
N ILE A 114 3.12 20.70 1.85
CA ILE A 114 3.53 19.31 2.05
C ILE A 114 4.49 18.95 0.92
N TYR A 115 5.64 18.37 1.26
CA TYR A 115 6.55 17.76 0.31
C TYR A 115 6.41 16.25 0.42
N SER A 116 6.05 15.63 -0.70
CA SER A 116 5.80 14.20 -0.83
C SER A 116 7.06 13.45 -1.25
N THR A 117 7.12 12.17 -0.95
CA THR A 117 8.16 11.25 -1.42
C THR A 117 7.95 10.78 -2.86
N LEU A 118 6.75 11.00 -3.43
CA LEU A 118 6.45 10.61 -4.81
C LEU A 118 7.43 11.26 -5.79
N ASP A 119 7.76 10.50 -6.83
CA ASP A 119 8.39 11.02 -8.04
C ASP A 119 7.29 11.17 -9.10
N HIS A 120 6.88 12.41 -9.37
CA HIS A 120 5.72 12.68 -10.25
C HIS A 120 5.99 12.16 -11.67
N LYS A 121 7.19 12.39 -12.19
CA LYS A 121 7.57 11.94 -13.53
C LYS A 121 7.57 10.41 -13.65
N ALA A 122 8.08 9.70 -12.64
CA ALA A 122 8.03 8.24 -12.62
C ALA A 122 6.59 7.73 -12.50
N ASN A 123 5.78 8.34 -11.61
CA ASN A 123 4.38 8.00 -11.43
C ASN A 123 3.58 8.18 -12.73
N GLN A 124 3.73 9.31 -13.41
CA GLN A 124 3.09 9.59 -14.70
C GLN A 124 3.55 8.62 -15.79
N THR A 125 4.84 8.29 -15.84
CA THR A 125 5.38 7.31 -16.80
C THR A 125 4.73 5.94 -16.61
N VAL A 126 4.58 5.49 -15.36
CA VAL A 126 3.89 4.24 -15.04
C VAL A 126 2.41 4.32 -15.35
N TYR A 127 1.72 5.42 -15.01
CA TYR A 127 0.30 5.63 -15.30
C TYR A 127 0.00 5.53 -16.81
N ASN A 128 0.87 6.11 -17.63
CA ASN A 128 0.76 6.06 -19.09
C ASN A 128 1.03 4.65 -19.65
N ALA A 129 1.94 3.88 -19.02
CA ALA A 129 2.26 2.53 -19.44
C ALA A 129 1.06 1.56 -19.34
N PHE A 130 0.14 1.79 -18.41
CA PHE A 130 -1.13 1.04 -18.36
C PHE A 130 -2.02 1.26 -19.59
N GLY A 131 -1.83 2.35 -20.33
CA GLY A 131 -2.69 2.71 -21.46
C GLY A 131 -4.15 2.82 -21.05
N SER A 132 -5.02 2.03 -21.70
CA SER A 132 -6.45 1.96 -21.41
C SER A 132 -6.83 0.96 -20.32
N LYS A 133 -5.85 0.32 -19.66
CA LYS A 133 -6.12 -0.68 -18.63
C LYS A 133 -6.35 -0.07 -17.26
N ASN A 134 -7.25 -0.71 -16.53
CA ASN A 134 -7.49 -0.46 -15.12
C ASN A 134 -6.52 -1.28 -14.27
N GLY A 135 -6.24 -0.79 -13.08
CA GLY A 135 -5.32 -1.45 -12.15
C GLY A 135 -4.58 -0.46 -11.27
N THR A 136 -3.46 -0.91 -10.71
CA THR A 136 -2.64 -0.10 -9.81
C THR A 136 -1.20 -0.58 -9.79
N ALA A 137 -0.28 0.35 -9.55
CA ALA A 137 1.11 0.04 -9.28
C ALA A 137 1.57 0.87 -8.08
N ILE A 138 2.13 0.21 -7.07
CA ILE A 138 2.74 0.86 -5.92
C ILE A 138 4.18 0.39 -5.79
N ALA A 139 5.09 1.32 -5.55
CA ALA A 139 6.49 1.02 -5.32
C ALA A 139 7.11 2.00 -4.33
N TYR A 140 7.96 1.47 -3.48
CA TYR A 140 8.63 2.26 -2.46
C TYR A 140 10.06 1.79 -2.23
N ASN A 141 10.87 2.67 -1.65
CA ASN A 141 12.24 2.35 -1.29
C ASN A 141 12.24 1.47 -0.02
N TYR A 142 12.60 0.18 -0.13
CA TYR A 142 12.56 -0.74 1.01
C TYR A 142 13.64 -0.46 2.06
N GLN A 143 14.61 0.42 1.80
CA GLN A 143 15.60 0.85 2.79
C GLN A 143 15.12 2.06 3.59
N THR A 144 14.33 2.96 2.99
CA THR A 144 13.94 4.23 3.62
C THR A 144 12.47 4.28 4.04
N GLY A 145 11.57 3.64 3.28
CA GLY A 145 10.12 3.73 3.45
C GLY A 145 9.44 4.73 2.50
N GLU A 146 10.20 5.44 1.66
CA GLU A 146 9.66 6.45 0.75
C GLU A 146 8.79 5.83 -0.35
N ILE A 147 7.49 6.15 -0.39
CA ILE A 147 6.59 5.77 -1.50
C ILE A 147 6.93 6.63 -2.73
N LEU A 148 7.46 5.99 -3.77
CA LEU A 148 7.95 6.70 -4.96
C LEU A 148 6.94 6.70 -6.11
N VAL A 149 6.12 5.65 -6.22
CA VAL A 149 5.08 5.48 -7.23
C VAL A 149 3.82 4.95 -6.55
N CYS A 150 2.67 5.55 -6.86
CA CYS A 150 1.37 5.10 -6.40
C CYS A 150 0.29 5.42 -7.45
N VAL A 151 0.23 4.60 -8.50
CA VAL A 151 -0.68 4.73 -9.64
C VAL A 151 -1.97 3.99 -9.37
N SER A 152 -3.11 4.59 -9.73
CA SER A 152 -4.41 3.91 -9.74
C SER A 152 -5.20 4.30 -10.99
N LYS A 153 -5.82 3.31 -11.64
CA LYS A 153 -6.67 3.48 -12.83
C LYS A 153 -7.98 2.69 -12.68
N PRO A 154 -9.13 3.27 -13.03
CA PRO A 154 -9.32 4.65 -13.51
C PRO A 154 -9.01 5.67 -12.41
N SER A 155 -8.73 6.91 -12.80
CA SER A 155 -8.47 8.03 -11.89
C SER A 155 -9.36 9.22 -12.24
N VAL A 156 -9.40 10.19 -11.34
CA VAL A 156 -10.05 11.49 -11.58
C VAL A 156 -8.99 12.55 -11.80
N ASN A 157 -9.31 13.46 -12.72
CA ASN A 157 -8.58 14.70 -12.87
C ASN A 157 -9.17 15.74 -11.91
N ILE A 158 -8.38 16.23 -10.97
CA ILE A 158 -8.84 17.22 -9.97
C ILE A 158 -9.15 18.59 -10.61
N LEU A 159 -8.70 18.83 -11.84
CA LEU A 159 -9.07 20.05 -12.60
C LEU A 159 -10.49 19.99 -13.14
N ASP A 160 -11.04 18.78 -13.30
CA ASP A 160 -12.39 18.61 -13.81
C ASP A 160 -13.40 18.82 -12.70
N ASN A 161 -14.49 19.50 -12.99
CA ASN A 161 -15.62 19.56 -12.06
C ASN A 161 -16.38 18.22 -12.12
N TYR A 162 -15.90 17.21 -11.39
CA TYR A 162 -16.50 15.88 -11.34
C TYR A 162 -17.73 15.77 -10.41
N SER A 163 -18.50 16.87 -10.32
CA SER A 163 -19.71 17.02 -9.49
C SER A 163 -20.74 15.89 -9.61
N ASN A 164 -20.81 15.20 -10.76
CA ASN A 164 -21.63 14.00 -10.90
C ASN A 164 -20.81 12.72 -10.71
N ILE A 165 -20.46 12.42 -9.46
CA ILE A 165 -19.73 11.20 -9.06
C ILE A 165 -20.37 9.92 -9.62
N SER A 166 -21.70 9.90 -9.83
CA SER A 166 -22.42 8.72 -10.34
C SER A 166 -22.14 8.39 -11.81
N GLU A 167 -21.54 9.32 -12.57
CA GLU A 167 -21.11 9.09 -13.96
C GLU A 167 -19.65 8.64 -14.06
N LEU A 168 -18.89 8.68 -12.96
CA LEU A 168 -17.51 8.23 -12.95
C LEU A 168 -17.43 6.71 -13.04
N PRO A 169 -16.44 6.16 -13.76
CA PRO A 169 -16.16 4.73 -13.71
C PRO A 169 -15.93 4.25 -12.27
N ASP A 170 -16.36 3.01 -11.98
CA ASP A 170 -16.16 2.42 -10.66
C ASP A 170 -14.67 2.45 -10.25
N GLY A 171 -14.44 2.86 -9.00
CA GLY A 171 -13.09 2.96 -8.43
C GLY A 171 -12.34 4.25 -8.77
N SER A 172 -12.91 5.18 -9.54
CA SER A 172 -12.22 6.43 -9.93
C SER A 172 -11.85 7.35 -8.77
N LEU A 173 -12.49 7.21 -7.60
CA LEU A 173 -12.25 8.05 -6.42
C LEU A 173 -11.39 7.36 -5.33
N ILE A 174 -10.93 6.12 -5.56
CA ILE A 174 -10.14 5.38 -4.57
C ILE A 174 -8.74 5.11 -5.07
N CYS A 175 -7.75 5.13 -4.17
CA CYS A 175 -6.44 4.59 -4.47
C CYS A 175 -6.48 3.06 -4.34
N LYS A 176 -6.63 2.35 -5.46
CA LYS A 176 -6.71 0.87 -5.47
C LYS A 176 -5.51 0.18 -4.80
N ALA A 177 -4.36 0.84 -4.69
CA ALA A 177 -3.21 0.32 -3.96
C ALA A 177 -3.51 0.04 -2.47
N PHE A 178 -4.50 0.75 -1.90
CA PHE A 178 -4.84 0.67 -0.48
C PHE A 178 -6.05 -0.25 -0.20
N TYR A 179 -6.72 -0.74 -1.25
CA TYR A 179 -7.93 -1.56 -1.14
C TYR A 179 -7.65 -3.03 -1.43
N GLU A 180 -8.49 -3.89 -0.86
CA GLU A 180 -8.34 -5.33 -0.98
C GLU A 180 -8.56 -5.82 -2.42
N THR A 181 -7.72 -6.76 -2.85
CA THR A 181 -7.93 -7.55 -4.05
C THR A 181 -7.60 -9.01 -3.75
N THR A 182 -8.05 -9.92 -4.61
CA THR A 182 -7.65 -11.33 -4.52
C THR A 182 -6.17 -11.45 -4.94
N PRO A 183 -5.26 -11.91 -4.07
CA PRO A 183 -3.83 -11.89 -4.35
C PRO A 183 -3.41 -12.93 -5.41
N GLY A 184 -4.20 -14.00 -5.58
CA GLY A 184 -3.84 -15.12 -6.43
C GLY A 184 -2.49 -15.71 -6.01
N SER A 185 -1.74 -16.22 -6.99
CA SER A 185 -0.48 -16.92 -6.72
C SER A 185 0.63 -16.08 -6.05
N THR A 186 0.46 -14.78 -5.81
CA THR A 186 1.39 -14.00 -4.97
C THR A 186 1.36 -14.46 -3.51
N GLN A 187 0.20 -14.92 -3.01
CA GLN A 187 0.03 -15.47 -1.64
C GLN A 187 0.92 -16.69 -1.38
N LYS A 188 1.38 -17.38 -2.43
CA LYS A 188 2.32 -18.50 -2.32
C LYS A 188 3.62 -18.11 -1.63
N ILE A 189 3.98 -16.82 -1.61
CA ILE A 189 5.09 -16.31 -0.77
C ILE A 189 4.82 -16.59 0.71
N ALA A 190 3.63 -16.26 1.21
CA ALA A 190 3.22 -16.55 2.58
C ALA A 190 3.18 -18.06 2.86
N THR A 191 2.70 -18.86 1.90
CA THR A 191 2.72 -20.34 2.02
C THR A 191 4.15 -20.89 2.07
N THR A 192 5.05 -20.37 1.24
CA THR A 192 6.47 -20.74 1.24
C THR A 192 7.12 -20.35 2.57
N ALA A 193 6.80 -19.18 3.11
CA ALA A 193 7.27 -18.77 4.44
C ALA A 193 6.81 -19.74 5.54
N ALA A 194 5.53 -20.10 5.55
CA ALA A 194 4.99 -21.08 6.50
C ALA A 194 5.66 -22.45 6.37
N ALA A 195 5.99 -22.86 5.14
CA ALA A 195 6.69 -24.11 4.86
C ALA A 195 8.15 -24.08 5.35
N LEU A 196 8.86 -22.96 5.17
CA LEU A 196 10.22 -22.79 5.69
C LEU A 196 10.23 -22.81 7.22
N GLU A 197 9.28 -22.14 7.87
CA GLU A 197 9.14 -22.16 9.33
C GLU A 197 8.77 -23.56 9.86
N THR A 198 8.06 -24.36 9.06
CA THR A 198 7.63 -25.71 9.44
C THR A 198 8.70 -26.78 9.22
N PHE A 199 9.37 -26.75 8.08
CA PHE A 199 10.27 -27.84 7.65
C PHE A 199 11.76 -27.45 7.72
N GLY A 200 12.07 -26.16 7.88
CA GLY A 200 13.41 -25.64 7.62
C GLY A 200 13.76 -25.68 6.13
N TYR A 201 14.89 -25.05 5.77
CA TYR A 201 15.31 -24.95 4.38
C TYR A 201 15.58 -26.32 3.73
N ASP A 202 16.44 -27.13 4.33
CA ASP A 202 16.80 -28.45 3.78
C ASP A 202 15.57 -29.38 3.70
N GLY A 203 14.68 -29.30 4.70
CA GLY A 203 13.42 -30.04 4.71
C GLY A 203 12.53 -29.64 3.55
N LEU A 204 12.33 -28.33 3.31
CA LEU A 204 11.53 -27.85 2.19
C LEU A 204 12.18 -28.17 0.83
N MET A 205 13.50 -28.02 0.70
CA MET A 205 14.23 -28.28 -0.55
C MET A 205 14.23 -29.76 -0.94
N SER A 206 14.13 -30.67 0.04
CA SER A 206 14.04 -32.12 -0.20
C SER A 206 12.64 -32.59 -0.59
N LYS A 207 11.60 -31.80 -0.34
CA LYS A 207 10.22 -32.14 -0.70
C LYS A 207 10.03 -32.07 -2.21
N THR A 208 9.37 -33.09 -2.74
CA THR A 208 8.94 -33.15 -4.14
C THR A 208 7.49 -33.60 -4.22
N TYR A 209 6.75 -33.00 -5.16
CA TYR A 209 5.35 -33.32 -5.39
C TYR A 209 5.10 -33.45 -6.89
N THR A 210 4.18 -34.34 -7.26
CA THR A 210 3.84 -34.60 -8.67
C THR A 210 2.59 -33.83 -9.05
N CYS A 211 2.68 -33.10 -10.17
CA CYS A 211 1.58 -32.41 -10.81
C CYS A 211 1.20 -33.12 -12.11
N ASN A 212 0.06 -33.82 -12.10
CA ASN A 212 -0.55 -34.44 -13.29
C ASN A 212 -1.68 -33.57 -13.88
N GLY A 213 -1.59 -32.25 -13.71
CA GLY A 213 -2.60 -31.27 -14.13
C GLY A 213 -3.71 -31.05 -13.11
N ILE A 214 -4.00 -32.03 -12.24
CA ILE A 214 -5.00 -31.93 -11.17
C ILE A 214 -4.45 -32.58 -9.90
N TYR A 215 -4.77 -31.98 -8.75
CA TYR A 215 -4.68 -32.63 -7.44
C TYR A 215 -6.09 -32.79 -6.86
N THR A 216 -6.39 -33.97 -6.31
CA THR A 216 -7.69 -34.26 -5.69
C THR A 216 -7.53 -34.24 -4.17
N THR A 217 -8.30 -33.39 -3.50
CA THR A 217 -8.26 -33.27 -2.03
C THR A 217 -8.80 -34.53 -1.36
N LYS A 218 -8.57 -34.66 -0.05
CA LYS A 218 -9.13 -35.74 0.78
C LYS A 218 -10.66 -35.83 0.69
N TYR A 219 -11.31 -34.71 0.40
CA TYR A 219 -12.77 -34.57 0.25
C TYR A 219 -13.25 -34.68 -1.20
N ASN A 220 -12.41 -35.19 -2.11
CA ASN A 220 -12.74 -35.44 -3.51
C ASN A 220 -13.06 -34.18 -4.33
N GLN A 221 -12.49 -33.03 -3.95
CA GLN A 221 -12.55 -31.78 -4.72
C GLN A 221 -11.28 -31.62 -5.56
N GLN A 222 -11.38 -30.95 -6.71
CA GLN A 222 -10.29 -30.87 -7.68
C GLN A 222 -9.62 -29.51 -7.71
N ILE A 223 -8.33 -29.49 -7.40
CA ILE A 223 -7.41 -28.37 -7.55
C ILE A 223 -6.72 -28.49 -8.91
N LYS A 224 -7.12 -27.62 -9.85
CA LYS A 224 -6.58 -27.63 -11.22
C LYS A 224 -5.29 -26.82 -11.31
N CYS A 225 -4.34 -27.32 -12.08
CA CYS A 225 -3.20 -26.56 -12.57
C CYS A 225 -3.60 -25.76 -13.82
N HIS A 226 -2.89 -24.67 -14.10
CA HIS A 226 -3.06 -23.95 -15.36
C HIS A 226 -2.46 -24.72 -16.54
N ASP A 227 -1.44 -25.55 -16.29
CA ASP A 227 -0.99 -26.57 -17.25
C ASP A 227 -1.79 -27.86 -17.03
N LEU A 228 -2.74 -28.11 -17.93
CA LEU A 228 -3.61 -29.29 -17.86
C LEU A 228 -2.87 -30.61 -18.11
N ASN A 229 -1.70 -30.58 -18.75
CA ASN A 229 -0.85 -31.77 -18.90
C ASN A 229 -0.03 -32.04 -17.63
N GLY A 230 0.10 -31.02 -16.78
CA GLY A 230 0.85 -31.07 -15.54
C GLY A 230 2.35 -30.85 -15.73
N HIS A 231 2.98 -30.29 -14.70
CA HIS A 231 4.40 -29.98 -14.71
C HIS A 231 5.31 -31.18 -14.30
N GLY A 232 4.74 -32.37 -14.11
CA GLY A 232 5.49 -33.54 -13.61
C GLY A 232 5.88 -33.38 -12.13
N THR A 233 6.95 -34.08 -11.72
CA THR A 233 7.48 -33.98 -10.36
C THR A 233 8.33 -32.72 -10.21
N GLN A 234 8.02 -31.90 -9.21
CA GLN A 234 8.66 -30.62 -8.95
C GLN A 234 9.15 -30.52 -7.51
N ASN A 235 10.23 -29.78 -7.29
CA ASN A 235 10.61 -29.26 -5.97
C ASN A 235 10.01 -27.86 -5.73
N ILE A 236 10.28 -27.24 -4.56
CA ILE A 236 9.76 -25.91 -4.22
C ILE A 236 10.15 -24.83 -5.23
N VAL A 237 11.38 -24.83 -5.72
CA VAL A 237 11.86 -23.82 -6.67
C VAL A 237 11.08 -23.92 -7.98
N GLN A 238 10.99 -25.13 -8.54
CA GLN A 238 10.25 -25.39 -9.77
C GLN A 238 8.74 -25.15 -9.61
N GLY A 239 8.17 -25.54 -8.46
CA GLY A 239 6.76 -25.32 -8.13
C GLY A 239 6.43 -23.84 -7.99
N PHE A 240 7.34 -23.04 -7.43
CA PHE A 240 7.23 -21.59 -7.31
C PHE A 240 7.34 -20.89 -8.68
N GLU A 241 8.34 -21.25 -9.48
CA GLU A 241 8.56 -20.74 -10.85
C GLU A 241 7.40 -21.04 -11.79
N ASN A 242 6.95 -22.30 -11.81
CA ASN A 242 5.79 -22.72 -12.60
C ASN A 242 4.47 -22.42 -11.91
N SER A 243 4.46 -21.73 -10.77
CA SER A 243 3.26 -21.36 -10.01
C SER A 243 2.26 -22.51 -9.85
N CYS A 244 2.73 -23.72 -9.56
CA CYS A 244 1.94 -24.95 -9.69
C CYS A 244 0.94 -25.14 -8.55
N ASN A 245 -0.37 -25.04 -8.82
CA ASN A 245 -1.40 -25.22 -7.78
C ASN A 245 -1.37 -26.62 -7.12
N PRO A 246 -1.29 -27.74 -7.87
CA PRO A 246 -1.12 -29.07 -7.27
C PRO A 246 0.10 -29.22 -6.36
N PHE A 247 1.23 -28.57 -6.67
CA PHE A 247 2.41 -28.59 -5.80
C PHE A 247 2.10 -27.91 -4.46
N PHE A 248 1.54 -26.70 -4.50
CA PHE A 248 1.22 -25.94 -3.28
C PHE A 248 0.09 -26.58 -2.46
N ALA A 249 -0.89 -27.21 -3.10
CA ALA A 249 -1.94 -27.96 -2.41
C ALA A 249 -1.37 -29.12 -1.57
N GLN A 250 -0.45 -29.89 -2.14
CA GLN A 250 0.24 -30.97 -1.41
C GLN A 250 1.17 -30.43 -0.32
N LEU A 251 1.87 -29.32 -0.58
CA LEU A 251 2.70 -28.66 0.44
C LEU A 251 1.87 -28.19 1.64
N VAL A 252 0.69 -27.59 1.39
CA VAL A 252 -0.25 -27.18 2.44
C VAL A 252 -0.76 -28.38 3.23
N GLN A 253 -1.12 -29.47 2.54
CA GLN A 253 -1.57 -30.70 3.18
C GLN A 253 -0.53 -31.28 4.16
N ASP A 254 0.75 -31.14 3.83
CA ASP A 254 1.86 -31.66 4.64
C ASP A 254 2.21 -30.80 5.86
N MET A 255 1.69 -29.58 5.96
CA MET A 255 1.96 -28.67 7.07
C MET A 255 0.93 -28.80 8.19
N PRO A 256 1.31 -28.62 9.47
CA PRO A 256 0.34 -28.40 10.54
C PRO A 256 -0.42 -27.08 10.32
N LEU A 257 -1.75 -27.09 10.43
CA LEU A 257 -2.60 -25.91 10.26
C LEU A 257 -2.14 -24.74 11.16
N ASP A 258 -1.83 -25.03 12.42
CA ASP A 258 -1.41 -24.01 13.39
C ASP A 258 -0.13 -23.26 12.97
N ASN A 259 0.81 -23.93 12.30
CA ASN A 259 2.02 -23.28 11.81
C ASN A 259 1.73 -22.29 10.67
N ILE A 260 0.77 -22.64 9.79
CA ILE A 260 0.30 -21.75 8.73
C ILE A 260 -0.36 -20.53 9.37
N ILE A 261 -1.30 -20.74 10.30
CA ILE A 261 -2.03 -19.66 10.99
C ILE A 261 -1.07 -18.72 11.73
N GLN A 262 -0.11 -19.27 12.49
CA GLN A 262 0.88 -18.46 13.21
C GLN A 262 1.75 -17.64 12.28
N THR A 263 2.20 -18.22 11.17
CA THR A 263 3.03 -17.49 10.19
C THR A 263 2.22 -16.41 9.49
N TYR A 264 1.00 -16.71 9.05
CA TYR A 264 0.12 -15.75 8.40
C TYR A 264 -0.22 -14.58 9.33
N THR A 265 -0.51 -14.88 10.60
CA THR A 265 -0.79 -13.86 11.62
C THR A 265 0.43 -12.95 11.85
N ARG A 266 1.65 -13.51 11.93
CA ARG A 266 2.90 -12.71 12.01
C ARG A 266 3.09 -11.81 10.79
N MET A 267 2.68 -12.25 9.62
CA MET A 267 2.73 -11.48 8.36
C MET A 267 1.64 -10.41 8.24
N GLY A 268 0.78 -10.23 9.24
CA GLY A 268 -0.32 -9.26 9.21
C GLY A 268 -1.56 -9.76 8.46
N ILE A 269 -1.65 -11.07 8.18
CA ILE A 269 -2.85 -11.68 7.59
C ILE A 269 -3.80 -12.04 8.73
N ALA A 270 -4.99 -11.44 8.72
CA ALA A 270 -6.08 -11.82 9.61
C ALA A 270 -6.63 -13.19 9.21
N VAL A 271 -6.58 -14.16 10.12
CA VAL A 271 -7.07 -15.52 9.87
C VAL A 271 -8.38 -15.78 10.64
N ASN A 272 -9.38 -16.31 9.94
CA ASN A 272 -10.68 -16.68 10.49
C ASN A 272 -11.37 -15.48 11.19
N ASP A 273 -11.72 -15.62 12.48
CA ASP A 273 -12.43 -14.59 13.25
C ASP A 273 -11.51 -13.46 13.75
N THR A 274 -10.23 -13.45 13.37
CA THR A 274 -9.31 -12.38 13.74
C THR A 274 -9.68 -11.11 12.99
N LYS A 275 -9.76 -9.99 13.72
CA LYS A 275 -10.10 -8.70 13.10
C LYS A 275 -8.95 -8.24 12.20
N MET A 276 -9.29 -7.95 10.95
CA MET A 276 -8.40 -7.27 10.02
C MET A 276 -7.93 -5.92 10.57
N GLN A 277 -6.64 -5.65 10.45
CA GLN A 277 -6.05 -4.39 10.87
C GLN A 277 -5.98 -3.41 9.70
N LYS A 278 -5.92 -2.12 10.02
CA LYS A 278 -5.64 -1.07 9.04
C LYS A 278 -4.18 -0.68 9.16
N ILE A 279 -3.47 -0.62 8.03
CA ILE A 279 -2.13 -0.07 7.95
C ILE A 279 -2.30 1.44 7.83
N GLN A 280 -1.79 2.20 8.81
CA GLN A 280 -1.95 3.65 8.90
C GLN A 280 -0.61 4.34 8.64
N PHE A 281 -0.58 5.32 7.73
CA PHE A 281 0.61 6.12 7.46
C PHE A 281 0.18 7.50 6.93
N ASP A 282 0.77 8.58 7.44
CA ASP A 282 0.47 9.96 7.00
C ASP A 282 -1.02 10.36 6.96
N GLY A 283 -1.82 9.80 7.88
CA GLY A 283 -3.28 10.00 7.91
C GLY A 283 -4.06 9.07 6.98
N LEU A 284 -3.37 8.42 6.03
CA LEU A 284 -3.93 7.43 5.12
C LEU A 284 -4.10 6.07 5.80
N SER A 285 -4.97 5.27 5.20
CA SER A 285 -5.40 3.96 5.66
C SER A 285 -5.41 2.96 4.51
N SER A 286 -4.75 1.83 4.70
CA SER A 286 -4.80 0.69 3.78
C SER A 286 -5.34 -0.54 4.49
N PHE A 287 -6.10 -1.36 3.77
CA PHE A 287 -6.50 -2.68 4.26
C PHE A 287 -5.26 -3.58 4.40
N SER A 288 -5.22 -4.40 5.45
CA SER A 288 -4.24 -5.49 5.57
C SER A 288 -4.68 -6.69 4.72
N ALA A 289 -4.07 -7.86 4.95
CA ALA A 289 -4.53 -9.11 4.34
C ALA A 289 -5.51 -9.86 5.26
N SER A 290 -6.35 -10.70 4.67
CA SER A 290 -7.20 -11.65 5.38
C SER A 290 -7.37 -12.97 4.64
N THR A 291 -7.73 -14.02 5.36
CA THR A 291 -8.03 -15.34 4.81
C THR A 291 -8.81 -16.19 5.80
N LYS A 292 -9.36 -17.32 5.33
CA LYS A 292 -9.94 -18.35 6.19
C LYS A 292 -9.25 -19.69 6.01
N LEU A 293 -8.89 -20.32 7.12
CA LEU A 293 -8.13 -21.57 7.17
C LEU A 293 -8.74 -22.47 8.26
N THR A 294 -9.28 -23.62 7.88
CA THR A 294 -10.03 -24.52 8.77
C THR A 294 -9.45 -25.93 8.82
N ASP A 295 -8.99 -26.45 7.68
CA ASP A 295 -8.36 -27.77 7.57
C ASP A 295 -7.40 -27.78 6.37
N THR A 296 -6.15 -28.13 6.58
CA THR A 296 -5.12 -28.29 5.53
C THR A 296 -5.47 -29.29 4.43
N SER A 297 -6.46 -30.18 4.64
CA SER A 297 -7.00 -31.08 3.63
C SER A 297 -8.22 -30.54 2.87
N ASP A 298 -8.79 -29.44 3.34
CA ASP A 298 -9.97 -28.79 2.76
C ASP A 298 -9.63 -27.95 1.53
N PHE A 299 -10.53 -27.95 0.55
CA PHE A 299 -10.33 -27.24 -0.70
C PHE A 299 -10.21 -25.73 -0.50
N ASP A 300 -11.09 -25.12 0.29
CA ASP A 300 -11.09 -23.66 0.49
C ASP A 300 -9.85 -23.21 1.24
N THR A 301 -9.38 -23.99 2.22
CA THR A 301 -8.12 -23.72 2.92
C THR A 301 -6.92 -23.80 1.98
N MET A 302 -6.84 -24.82 1.12
CA MET A 302 -5.76 -24.93 0.12
C MET A 302 -5.79 -23.79 -0.89
N TRP A 303 -6.98 -23.46 -1.41
CA TRP A 303 -7.19 -22.35 -2.36
C TRP A 303 -6.83 -21.01 -1.74
N SER A 304 -7.22 -20.80 -0.49
CA SER A 304 -6.86 -19.64 0.34
C SER A 304 -5.35 -19.50 0.52
N CYS A 305 -4.63 -20.59 0.80
CA CYS A 305 -3.16 -20.56 0.85
C CYS A 305 -2.54 -20.18 -0.50
N MET A 306 -3.20 -20.51 -1.62
CA MET A 306 -2.78 -20.12 -2.97
C MET A 306 -3.31 -18.76 -3.42
N GLY A 307 -3.96 -18.01 -2.51
CA GLY A 307 -4.42 -16.64 -2.70
C GLY A 307 -5.76 -16.50 -3.42
N GLN A 308 -6.61 -17.52 -3.36
CA GLN A 308 -7.96 -17.52 -3.92
C GLN A 308 -8.98 -17.79 -2.80
N SER A 309 -10.25 -18.09 -3.12
CA SER A 309 -11.31 -18.28 -2.13
C SER A 309 -11.49 -17.04 -1.24
N GLU A 310 -11.39 -17.15 0.08
CA GLU A 310 -11.54 -16.03 1.03
C GLU A 310 -10.25 -15.21 1.23
N ALA A 311 -9.18 -15.47 0.48
CA ALA A 311 -7.93 -14.70 0.59
C ALA A 311 -8.05 -13.32 -0.07
N LEU A 312 -7.74 -12.28 0.70
CA LEU A 312 -7.73 -10.88 0.29
C LEU A 312 -6.46 -10.19 0.78
N ALA A 313 -5.90 -9.28 -0.01
CA ALA A 313 -4.80 -8.42 0.38
C ALA A 313 -4.81 -7.13 -0.43
N SER A 314 -4.43 -6.00 0.20
CA SER A 314 -4.14 -4.79 -0.57
C SER A 314 -2.79 -4.90 -1.31
N PRO A 315 -2.64 -4.24 -2.48
CA PRO A 315 -1.34 -4.11 -3.15
C PRO A 315 -0.24 -3.54 -2.23
N LEU A 316 -0.59 -2.58 -1.36
CA LEU A 316 0.32 -2.07 -0.35
C LEU A 316 0.77 -3.16 0.62
N GLN A 317 -0.15 -3.97 1.18
CA GLN A 317 0.21 -5.08 2.06
C GLN A 317 1.14 -6.09 1.38
N MET A 318 0.87 -6.41 0.11
CA MET A 318 1.74 -7.29 -0.67
C MET A 318 3.15 -6.69 -0.86
N MET A 319 3.25 -5.41 -1.19
CA MET A 319 4.53 -4.68 -1.28
C MET A 319 5.30 -4.69 0.06
N LEU A 320 4.62 -4.56 1.20
CA LEU A 320 5.28 -4.59 2.52
C LEU A 320 5.91 -5.95 2.82
N TRP A 321 5.34 -7.06 2.35
CA TRP A 321 5.99 -8.37 2.45
C TRP A 321 7.30 -8.39 1.67
N GLU A 322 7.30 -7.85 0.46
CA GLU A 322 8.50 -7.76 -0.39
C GLU A 322 9.60 -6.93 0.26
N SER A 323 9.24 -5.85 0.95
CA SER A 323 10.21 -5.06 1.72
C SER A 323 11.00 -5.89 2.72
N ALA A 324 10.28 -6.66 3.55
CA ALA A 324 10.88 -7.48 4.60
C ALA A 324 11.73 -8.63 4.06
N ILE A 325 11.37 -9.13 2.86
CA ILE A 325 12.16 -10.12 2.13
C ILE A 325 13.42 -9.46 1.55
N ALA A 326 13.27 -8.33 0.86
CA ALA A 326 14.35 -7.63 0.16
C ALA A 326 15.45 -7.16 1.12
N ASN A 327 15.07 -6.63 2.28
CA ASN A 327 16.01 -6.18 3.30
C ASN A 327 16.66 -7.33 4.10
N ALA A 328 16.24 -8.58 3.89
CA ALA A 328 16.75 -9.79 4.52
C ALA A 328 16.76 -9.77 6.07
N SER A 329 16.11 -8.79 6.69
CA SER A 329 15.99 -8.65 8.14
C SER A 329 14.69 -9.27 8.66
N GLY A 330 13.70 -9.42 7.78
CA GLY A 330 12.34 -9.84 8.13
C GLY A 330 11.49 -8.75 8.77
N LYS A 331 11.99 -7.51 8.86
CA LYS A 331 11.23 -6.33 9.30
C LYS A 331 10.65 -5.57 8.12
N VAL A 332 9.47 -5.00 8.29
CA VAL A 332 8.92 -4.05 7.31
C VAL A 332 9.56 -2.68 7.57
N THR A 333 10.06 -2.02 6.53
CA THR A 333 10.35 -0.59 6.57
C THR A 333 9.03 0.16 6.44
N GLU A 334 8.69 1.01 7.40
CA GLU A 334 7.38 1.66 7.45
C GLU A 334 7.21 2.62 6.27
N PRO A 335 6.12 2.52 5.50
CA PRO A 335 5.91 3.37 4.35
C PRO A 335 5.53 4.79 4.78
N TYR A 336 6.01 5.80 4.05
CA TYR A 336 5.57 7.18 4.20
C TYR A 336 5.51 7.90 2.85
N LEU A 337 4.53 8.79 2.74
CA LEU A 337 4.27 9.67 1.62
C LEU A 337 4.71 11.10 1.92
N ILE A 338 4.69 11.57 3.18
CA ILE A 338 5.11 12.93 3.56
C ILE A 338 6.58 12.93 3.94
N ASP A 339 7.44 13.51 3.12
CA ASP A 339 8.84 13.73 3.47
C ASP A 339 8.98 14.85 4.52
N HIS A 340 8.45 16.03 4.23
CA HIS A 340 8.45 17.13 5.18
C HIS A 340 7.29 18.09 4.95
N THR A 341 7.02 18.93 5.95
CA THR A 341 6.03 20.02 5.82
C THR A 341 6.61 21.35 6.27
N THR A 342 6.12 22.43 5.68
CA THR A 342 6.51 23.80 6.01
C THR A 342 5.33 24.59 6.57
N ASN A 343 5.62 25.61 7.36
CA ASN A 343 4.61 26.52 7.91
C ASN A 343 4.40 27.76 7.01
N VAL A 344 3.56 28.70 7.46
CA VAL A 344 3.25 29.93 6.71
C VAL A 344 4.47 30.79 6.33
N THR A 345 5.60 30.68 7.06
CA THR A 345 6.84 31.41 6.75
C THR A 345 7.79 30.62 5.86
N GLY A 346 7.48 29.35 5.57
CA GLY A 346 8.30 28.41 4.81
C GLY A 346 9.32 27.66 5.66
N SER A 347 9.20 27.69 6.99
CA SER A 347 10.08 26.95 7.89
C SER A 347 9.56 25.53 8.09
N THR A 348 10.46 24.54 8.07
CA THR A 348 10.13 23.13 8.30
C THR A 348 9.48 22.93 9.67
N LYS A 349 8.31 22.29 9.68
CA LYS A 349 7.51 21.95 10.87
C LYS A 349 7.61 20.47 11.23
N TYR A 350 7.72 19.64 10.21
CA TYR A 350 7.84 18.18 10.31
C TYR A 350 8.81 17.71 9.24
N GLU A 351 9.59 16.68 9.55
CA GLU A 351 10.50 15.99 8.65
C GLU A 351 10.46 14.50 9.03
N ALA A 352 10.27 13.65 8.03
CA ALA A 352 10.14 12.21 8.18
C ALA A 352 11.48 11.58 8.56
N LYS A 353 11.38 10.39 9.13
CA LYS A 353 12.53 9.56 9.46
C LYS A 353 12.17 8.13 9.13
N THR A 354 13.12 7.40 8.57
CA THR A 354 12.99 5.96 8.37
C THR A 354 12.72 5.27 9.70
N THR A 355 11.62 4.54 9.74
CA THR A 355 11.22 3.68 10.86
C THR A 355 10.97 2.27 10.36
N TYR A 356 10.97 1.32 11.29
CA TYR A 356 10.75 -0.09 11.01
C TYR A 356 9.63 -0.60 11.90
N GLY A 357 8.88 -1.57 11.39
CA GLY A 357 7.84 -2.25 12.14
C GLY A 357 8.39 -2.83 13.45
N GLU A 358 7.55 -2.77 14.50
CA GLU A 358 7.93 -3.19 15.85
C GLU A 358 8.32 -4.67 15.88
N ASN A 359 7.64 -5.49 15.08
CA ASN A 359 7.80 -6.94 15.02
C ASN A 359 8.38 -7.38 13.68
N ASN A 360 9.16 -8.46 13.74
CA ASN A 360 9.58 -9.16 12.54
C ASN A 360 8.40 -9.98 11.98
N ILE A 361 8.13 -9.83 10.69
CA ILE A 361 7.15 -10.65 9.98
C ILE A 361 7.76 -11.97 9.46
N PHE A 362 9.08 -12.00 9.31
CA PHE A 362 9.89 -13.19 9.03
C PHE A 362 11.09 -13.25 9.99
N SER A 363 11.65 -14.44 10.24
CA SER A 363 13.04 -14.48 10.70
C SER A 363 13.98 -14.00 9.58
N ALA A 364 15.15 -13.45 9.92
CA ALA A 364 16.14 -13.03 8.92
C ALA A 364 16.58 -14.20 8.02
N GLU A 365 16.64 -15.41 8.58
CA GLU A 365 16.93 -16.63 7.84
C GLU A 365 15.84 -16.95 6.81
N VAL A 366 14.57 -16.97 7.22
CA VAL A 366 13.44 -17.22 6.32
C VAL A 366 13.32 -16.13 5.26
N ALA A 367 13.50 -14.85 5.62
CA ALA A 367 13.52 -13.75 4.65
C ALA A 367 14.61 -13.96 3.58
N SER A 368 15.81 -14.36 3.99
CA SER A 368 16.93 -14.62 3.07
C SER A 368 16.66 -15.81 2.14
N GLN A 369 16.03 -16.86 2.65
CA GLN A 369 15.69 -18.06 1.87
C GLN A 369 14.57 -17.79 0.85
N ILE A 370 13.54 -17.03 1.25
CA ILE A 370 12.48 -16.57 0.32
C ILE A 370 13.09 -15.66 -0.74
N LYS A 371 13.95 -14.72 -0.34
CA LYS A 371 14.68 -13.83 -1.24
C LYS A 371 15.41 -14.65 -2.31
N GLN A 372 16.14 -15.70 -1.92
CA GLN A 372 16.82 -16.58 -2.87
C GLN A 372 15.87 -17.26 -3.87
N ILE A 373 14.75 -17.82 -3.41
CA ILE A 373 13.75 -18.46 -4.30
C ILE A 373 13.16 -17.45 -5.29
N MET A 374 12.78 -16.26 -4.80
CA MET A 374 12.22 -15.20 -5.63
C MET A 374 13.22 -14.66 -6.65
N ARG A 375 14.49 -14.51 -6.24
CA ARG A 375 15.60 -14.10 -7.11
C ARG A 375 15.84 -15.07 -8.24
N GLN A 376 15.81 -16.37 -7.94
CA GLN A 376 15.94 -17.40 -8.95
C GLN A 376 14.78 -17.34 -9.94
N ASN A 377 13.54 -17.22 -9.46
CA ASN A 377 12.38 -17.04 -10.35
C ASN A 377 12.51 -15.79 -11.24
N GLY A 378 12.98 -14.67 -10.68
CA GLY A 378 13.25 -13.46 -11.45
C GLY A 378 14.26 -13.67 -12.57
N GLN A 379 15.37 -14.36 -12.29
CA GLN A 379 16.40 -14.69 -13.27
C GLN A 379 15.90 -15.64 -14.38
N GLU A 380 15.19 -16.71 -14.01
CA GLU A 380 14.79 -17.76 -14.94
C GLU A 380 13.56 -17.40 -15.78
N ARG A 381 12.62 -16.62 -15.22
CA ARG A 381 11.31 -16.35 -15.86
C ARG A 381 11.04 -14.90 -16.20
N TYR A 382 11.76 -13.95 -15.59
CA TYR A 382 11.49 -12.51 -15.69
C TYR A 382 12.74 -11.69 -16.02
N SER A 383 13.75 -12.30 -16.66
CA SER A 383 14.97 -11.62 -17.08
C SER A 383 14.74 -10.47 -18.07
N SER A 384 13.60 -10.47 -18.78
CA SER A 384 13.19 -9.38 -19.66
C SER A 384 12.94 -8.06 -18.90
N ILE A 385 12.77 -8.09 -17.57
CA ILE A 385 12.65 -6.88 -16.77
C ILE A 385 13.94 -6.06 -16.81
N GLY A 386 15.09 -6.69 -17.08
CA GLY A 386 16.37 -5.99 -17.24
C GLY A 386 17.03 -5.55 -15.94
N TYR A 387 16.42 -5.86 -14.80
CA TYR A 387 16.92 -5.57 -13.47
C TYR A 387 17.12 -6.86 -12.66
N PRO A 388 18.03 -6.86 -11.67
CA PRO A 388 18.19 -7.97 -10.77
C PRO A 388 16.98 -8.01 -9.83
N VAL A 389 15.88 -8.64 -10.24
CA VAL A 389 14.63 -8.70 -9.46
C VAL A 389 14.41 -10.05 -8.80
N GLY A 390 13.73 -10.04 -7.66
CA GLY A 390 13.05 -11.20 -7.09
C GLY A 390 11.55 -10.98 -7.18
N VAL A 391 10.81 -11.90 -7.81
CA VAL A 391 9.38 -11.67 -8.12
C VAL A 391 8.52 -12.92 -7.93
N LYS A 392 7.22 -12.71 -7.73
CA LYS A 392 6.18 -13.73 -7.88
C LYS A 392 5.01 -13.16 -8.67
N SER A 393 4.62 -13.86 -9.74
CA SER A 393 3.39 -13.55 -10.47
C SER A 393 2.15 -14.13 -9.80
N GLY A 394 1.04 -13.44 -9.98
CA GLY A 394 -0.30 -13.87 -9.61
C GLY A 394 -1.24 -13.81 -10.80
N THR A 395 -2.14 -14.79 -10.87
CA THR A 395 -3.37 -14.69 -11.64
C THR A 395 -4.49 -14.93 -10.65
N ALA A 396 -5.37 -13.96 -10.48
CA ALA A 396 -6.49 -14.02 -9.56
C ALA A 396 -7.79 -14.09 -10.36
N GLN A 397 -8.61 -15.10 -10.07
CA GLN A 397 -9.89 -15.27 -10.76
C GLN A 397 -10.93 -14.41 -10.06
N VAL A 398 -11.52 -13.47 -10.80
CA VAL A 398 -12.54 -12.54 -10.30
C VAL A 398 -13.86 -12.77 -11.03
N GLN A 399 -14.95 -12.21 -10.48
CA GLN A 399 -16.29 -12.34 -11.06
C GLN A 399 -16.69 -13.81 -11.32
N ASN A 400 -16.51 -14.69 -10.33
CA ASN A 400 -16.75 -16.13 -10.45
C ASN A 400 -15.95 -16.81 -11.59
N GLY A 401 -14.78 -16.27 -11.94
CA GLY A 401 -13.91 -16.79 -12.99
C GLY A 401 -14.24 -16.28 -14.40
N ALA A 402 -15.12 -15.28 -14.53
CA ALA A 402 -15.39 -14.63 -15.82
C ALA A 402 -14.24 -13.74 -16.29
N SER A 403 -13.40 -13.28 -15.37
CA SER A 403 -12.23 -12.46 -15.66
C SER A 403 -11.07 -12.79 -14.73
N GLU A 404 -9.86 -12.39 -15.11
CA GLU A 404 -8.63 -12.63 -14.36
C GLU A 404 -7.82 -11.35 -14.19
N ASN A 405 -7.46 -11.03 -12.96
CA ASN A 405 -6.49 -9.99 -12.67
C ASN A 405 -5.07 -10.56 -12.78
N SER A 406 -4.16 -9.79 -13.35
CA SER A 406 -2.74 -10.11 -13.41
C SER A 406 -1.99 -9.35 -12.31
N LEU A 407 -1.21 -10.07 -11.51
CA LEU A 407 -0.40 -9.48 -10.45
C LEU A 407 1.08 -9.80 -10.67
N LEU A 408 1.95 -8.87 -10.27
CA LEU A 408 3.37 -9.12 -10.08
C LEU A 408 3.83 -8.36 -8.84
N VAL A 409 4.34 -9.09 -7.86
CA VAL A 409 4.95 -8.54 -6.65
C VAL A 409 6.43 -8.87 -6.65
N GLY A 410 7.23 -8.02 -6.04
CA GLY A 410 8.64 -8.30 -5.86
C GLY A 410 9.46 -7.11 -5.44
N PHE A 411 10.76 -7.25 -5.63
CA PHE A 411 11.75 -6.23 -5.33
C PHE A 411 12.88 -6.23 -6.35
N ASN A 412 13.51 -5.08 -6.53
CA ASN A 412 14.79 -4.93 -7.20
C ASN A 412 15.92 -5.03 -6.17
N ASP A 413 16.78 -6.05 -6.30
CA ASP A 413 17.91 -6.29 -5.38
C ASP A 413 19.17 -5.53 -5.86
N ASP A 414 19.00 -4.26 -6.20
CA ASP A 414 20.10 -3.34 -6.42
C ASP A 414 20.12 -2.36 -5.25
N PRO A 415 21.17 -2.34 -4.43
CA PRO A 415 21.29 -1.38 -3.33
C PRO A 415 21.22 0.10 -3.77
N ASN A 416 21.49 0.42 -5.04
CA ASN A 416 21.38 1.78 -5.59
C ASN A 416 19.96 2.12 -6.06
N LEU A 417 19.11 1.11 -6.27
CA LEU A 417 17.70 1.26 -6.62
C LEU A 417 16.86 0.27 -5.80
N PRO A 418 16.82 0.41 -4.47
CA PRO A 418 16.24 -0.56 -3.56
C PRO A 418 14.71 -0.48 -3.53
N ILE A 419 14.05 -0.99 -4.56
CA ILE A 419 12.60 -0.83 -4.76
C ILE A 419 11.87 -2.14 -4.44
N ALA A 420 10.85 -2.06 -3.60
CA ALA A 420 9.84 -3.11 -3.45
C ALA A 420 8.53 -2.63 -4.07
N PHE A 421 7.78 -3.53 -4.72
CA PHE A 421 6.64 -3.15 -5.54
C PHE A 421 5.51 -4.19 -5.58
N CYS A 422 4.31 -3.71 -5.93
CA CYS A 422 3.18 -4.51 -6.36
C CYS A 422 2.51 -3.85 -7.57
N VAL A 423 2.27 -4.64 -8.62
CA VAL A 423 1.52 -4.23 -9.82
C VAL A 423 0.33 -5.15 -10.00
N VAL A 424 -0.83 -4.57 -10.24
CA VAL A 424 -2.09 -5.25 -10.56
C VAL A 424 -2.66 -4.67 -11.84
N ILE A 425 -2.95 -5.51 -12.83
CA ILE A 425 -3.72 -5.18 -14.03
C ILE A 425 -5.05 -5.91 -13.92
N GLU A 426 -6.16 -5.17 -13.97
CA GLU A 426 -7.50 -5.73 -13.93
C GLU A 426 -7.92 -6.22 -15.31
N ASP A 427 -8.75 -7.27 -15.34
CA ASP A 427 -9.34 -7.83 -16.55
C ASP A 427 -8.31 -8.07 -17.68
N ARG A 428 -7.26 -8.84 -17.33
CA ARG A 428 -6.15 -9.12 -18.22
C ARG A 428 -6.65 -9.79 -19.51
N VAL A 429 -6.23 -9.25 -20.66
CA VAL A 429 -6.37 -9.90 -21.96
C VAL A 429 -4.99 -10.27 -22.49
N SER A 430 -4.87 -11.47 -23.07
CA SER A 430 -3.60 -11.93 -23.65
C SER A 430 -3.20 -11.08 -24.86
N GLY A 431 -1.91 -10.71 -24.96
CA GLY A 431 -1.37 -9.94 -26.09
C GLY A 431 -1.32 -8.42 -25.88
N GLU A 432 -1.73 -7.92 -24.72
CA GLU A 432 -1.60 -6.52 -24.31
C GLU A 432 -0.46 -6.34 -23.29
N ILE A 433 -0.34 -5.12 -22.72
CA ILE A 433 0.66 -4.78 -21.70
C ILE A 433 0.64 -5.78 -20.53
N SER A 434 1.83 -6.27 -20.15
CA SER A 434 1.99 -7.18 -19.03
C SER A 434 2.44 -6.47 -17.76
N THR A 435 2.25 -7.11 -16.61
CA THR A 435 2.77 -6.62 -15.33
C THR A 435 4.30 -6.49 -15.34
N SER A 436 5.01 -7.36 -16.07
CA SER A 436 6.46 -7.27 -16.27
C SER A 436 6.86 -6.00 -17.04
N ASP A 437 6.09 -5.60 -18.06
CA ASP A 437 6.35 -4.38 -18.84
C ASP A 437 6.16 -3.13 -17.98
N ILE A 438 5.12 -3.12 -17.12
CA ILE A 438 4.89 -2.05 -16.15
C ILE A 438 6.05 -1.97 -15.14
N VAL A 439 6.52 -3.11 -14.60
CA VAL A 439 7.67 -3.13 -13.68
C VAL A 439 8.94 -2.63 -14.34
N SER A 440 9.21 -3.05 -15.58
CA SER A 440 10.36 -2.58 -16.35
C SER A 440 10.32 -1.06 -16.54
N THR A 441 9.14 -0.54 -16.91
CA THR A 441 8.90 0.89 -17.10
C THR A 441 9.10 1.66 -15.80
N MET A 442 8.58 1.15 -14.70
CA MET A 442 8.70 1.74 -13.36
C MET A 442 10.16 1.82 -12.89
N LEU A 443 10.91 0.71 -12.98
CA LEU A 443 12.31 0.69 -12.57
C LEU A 443 13.18 1.58 -13.47
N ASN A 444 12.94 1.61 -14.78
CA ASN A 444 13.61 2.51 -15.70
C ASN A 444 13.35 3.99 -15.35
N ALA A 445 12.11 4.34 -15.02
CA ALA A 445 11.75 5.71 -14.68
C ALA A 445 12.40 6.16 -13.36
N LEU A 446 12.39 5.29 -12.34
CA LEU A 446 13.01 5.56 -11.04
C LEU A 446 14.54 5.59 -11.09
N ASN A 447 15.17 4.92 -12.07
CA ASN A 447 16.63 4.92 -12.23
C ASN A 447 17.18 6.15 -12.96
N GLN A 448 16.32 6.93 -13.62
CA GLN A 448 16.71 8.09 -14.43
C GLN A 448 16.69 9.42 -13.67
N ASN A 449 16.10 9.42 -12.47
CA ASN A 449 15.96 10.57 -11.59
C ASN A 449 16.78 10.33 -10.32
#